data_AF-A0A2A2HD48-F1
#
_entry.id   AF-A0A2A2HD48-F1
#
_cell.length_a   1.000
_cell.length_b   1.000
_cell.length_c   1.000
_cell.angle_alpha   90.00
_cell.angle_beta   90.00
_cell.angle_gamma   90.00
#
_symmetry.space_group_name_H-M   'P 1'
#
loop_
_entity.id
_entity.type
_entity.pdbx_description
1 polymer ?
#
loop_
_entity_poly.entity_id
_entity_poly.type
_entity_poly.pdbx_seq_one_letter_code
_entity_poly.pdbx_strand_id
1 'polypeptide(L)'
;MSITCISCHQATRHLNPTQAEITQQPESGEWGIDLILACPHCGQRYGAWVLNWDINPLTGMRAKTTSTSIPPHHQTHEGNKP
;
A
#
# COMPACT_ATOMS: atom_id res chain seq x y z
N MET A 1 -17.95 -0.66 -20.53
CA MET A 1 -17.16 0.50 -20.99
C MET A 1 -15.73 0.06 -21.27
N SER A 2 -15.03 0.71 -22.19
CA SER A 2 -13.60 0.48 -22.49
C SER A 2 -12.81 1.76 -22.30
N ILE A 3 -11.55 1.62 -21.91
CA ILE A 3 -10.60 2.71 -21.77
C ILE A 3 -9.62 2.61 -22.93
N THR A 4 -9.45 3.70 -23.67
CA THR A 4 -8.46 3.77 -24.76
C THR A 4 -7.16 4.33 -24.21
N CYS A 5 -6.06 3.60 -24.40
CA CYS A 5 -4.75 4.07 -24.01
C CYS A 5 -4.33 5.27 -24.88
N ILE A 6 -3.96 6.39 -24.27
CA ILE A 6 -3.50 7.58 -25.00
C ILE A 6 -2.19 7.32 -25.78
N SER A 7 -1.31 6.44 -25.26
CA SER A 7 0.02 6.23 -25.86
C SER A 7 0.00 5.25 -27.04
N CYS A 8 -0.72 4.12 -26.91
CA CYS A 8 -0.75 3.08 -27.94
C CYS A 8 -2.09 2.96 -28.67
N HIS A 9 -3.08 3.76 -28.29
CA HIS A 9 -4.44 3.78 -28.86
C HIS A 9 -5.21 2.45 -28.81
N GLN A 10 -4.67 1.43 -28.14
CA GLN A 10 -5.39 0.17 -27.92
C GLN A 10 -6.45 0.37 -26.84
N ALA A 11 -7.63 -0.19 -27.10
CA ALA A 11 -8.72 -0.23 -26.14
C ALA A 11 -8.54 -1.43 -25.21
N THR A 12 -8.68 -1.19 -23.91
CA THR A 12 -8.69 -2.24 -22.88
C THR A 12 -9.90 -2.08 -21.96
N ARG A 13 -10.29 -3.17 -21.30
CA ARG A 13 -11.30 -3.14 -20.23
C ARG A 13 -10.70 -2.94 -18.86
N HIS A 14 -9.44 -3.32 -18.68
CA HIS A 14 -8.74 -3.27 -17.40
C HIS A 14 -7.31 -2.76 -17.59
N LEU A 15 -6.80 -2.06 -16.57
CA LEU A 15 -5.39 -1.71 -16.45
C LEU A 15 -4.74 -2.68 -15.45
N ASN A 16 -3.45 -2.92 -15.64
CA ASN A 16 -2.70 -3.80 -14.74
C ASN A 16 -2.29 -3.03 -13.48
N PRO A 17 -2.58 -3.52 -12.27
CA PRO A 17 -2.10 -2.89 -11.05
C PRO A 17 -0.58 -2.98 -10.99
N THR A 18 0.07 -1.86 -10.71
CA THR A 18 1.53 -1.75 -10.57
C THR A 18 1.91 -1.41 -9.13
N GLN A 19 1.17 -0.49 -8.51
CA GLN A 19 1.36 -0.08 -7.11
C GLN A 19 0.01 0.30 -6.50
N ALA A 20 -0.12 0.02 -5.20
CA ALA A 20 -1.22 0.49 -4.36
C ALA A 20 -0.64 0.83 -2.99
N GLU A 21 -0.55 2.12 -2.68
CA GLU A 21 0.03 2.61 -1.42
C GLU A 21 -1.04 3.34 -0.62
N ILE A 22 -1.23 2.93 0.63
CA ILE A 22 -2.14 3.61 1.56
C ILE A 22 -1.35 4.74 2.21
N THR A 23 -1.79 5.98 2.00
CA THR A 23 -1.13 7.16 2.56
C THR A 23 -2.14 8.18 3.05
N GLN A 24 -1.69 9.03 3.97
CA GLN A 24 -2.46 10.12 4.54
C GLN A 24 -2.02 11.43 3.89
N GLN A 25 -2.97 12.19 3.33
CA GLN A 25 -2.68 13.52 2.80
C GLN A 25 -2.24 14.44 3.95
N PRO A 26 -1.07 15.09 3.86
CA PRO A 26 -0.58 15.99 4.91
C PRO A 26 -1.50 17.19 5.14
N GLU A 27 -2.09 17.74 4.07
CA GLU A 27 -2.92 18.95 4.15
C GLU A 27 -4.32 18.71 4.73
N SER A 28 -4.94 17.58 4.41
CA SER A 28 -6.34 17.28 4.78
C SER A 28 -6.45 16.28 5.92
N GLY A 29 -5.39 15.51 6.19
CA GLY A 29 -5.42 14.37 7.11
C GLY A 29 -6.23 13.19 6.57
N GLU A 30 -6.69 13.23 5.32
CA GLU A 30 -7.50 12.17 4.72
C GLU A 30 -6.62 10.99 4.32
N TRP A 31 -7.11 9.78 4.63
CA TRP A 31 -6.51 8.54 4.16
C TRP A 31 -7.05 8.20 2.78
N GLY A 32 -6.15 7.84 1.88
CA GLY A 32 -6.51 7.33 0.56
C GLY A 32 -5.47 6.33 0.06
N ILE A 33 -5.74 5.80 -1.13
CA ILE A 33 -4.84 4.91 -1.84
C ILE A 33 -4.32 5.63 -3.07
N ASP A 34 -3.00 5.75 -3.16
CA ASP A 34 -2.31 6.10 -4.39
C ASP A 34 -2.14 4.83 -5.24
N LEU A 35 -2.85 4.79 -6.36
CA LEU A 35 -2.84 3.69 -7.31
C LEU A 35 -2.04 4.05 -8.53
N ILE A 36 -1.05 3.21 -8.87
CA ILE A 36 -0.42 3.24 -10.17
C ILE A 36 -0.87 2.03 -10.98
N LEU A 37 -1.51 2.30 -12.11
CA LEU A 37 -2.00 1.31 -13.06
C LEU A 37 -1.22 1.41 -14.38
N ALA A 38 -1.12 0.31 -15.12
CA ALA A 38 -0.40 0.26 -16.39
C ALA A 38 -1.28 -0.25 -17.54
N CYS A 39 -1.11 0.34 -18.72
CA CYS A 39 -1.68 -0.20 -19.95
C CYS A 39 -1.12 -1.60 -20.21
N PRO A 40 -1.96 -2.63 -20.42
CA PRO A 40 -1.47 -4.00 -20.65
C PRO A 40 -0.75 -4.17 -21.99
N HIS A 41 -0.87 -3.22 -22.92
CA HIS A 41 -0.29 -3.33 -24.26
C HIS A 41 1.08 -2.65 -24.39
N CYS A 42 1.26 -1.48 -23.77
CA CYS A 42 2.48 -0.67 -23.95
C CYS A 42 3.12 -0.23 -22.64
N GLY A 43 2.56 -0.59 -21.48
CA GLY A 43 3.12 -0.25 -20.17
C GLY A 43 2.96 1.20 -19.73
N GLN A 44 2.23 2.05 -20.48
CA GLN A 44 1.94 3.42 -20.07
C GLN A 44 1.32 3.43 -18.66
N ARG A 45 1.89 4.24 -17.75
CA ARG A 45 1.44 4.35 -16.36
C ARG A 45 0.40 5.46 -16.20
N TYR A 46 -0.55 5.22 -15.31
CA TYR A 46 -1.63 6.11 -14.91
C TYR A 46 -1.69 6.17 -13.39
N GLY A 47 -1.74 7.37 -12.82
CA GLY A 47 -1.96 7.59 -11.39
C GLY A 47 -3.44 7.84 -11.10
N ALA A 48 -3.93 7.30 -9.99
CA ALA A 48 -5.27 7.57 -9.48
C ALA A 48 -5.26 7.64 -7.96
N TRP A 49 -5.93 8.63 -7.39
CA TRP A 49 -6.18 8.73 -5.96
C TRP A 49 -7.59 8.23 -5.65
N VAL A 50 -7.70 7.23 -4.78
CA VAL A 50 -8.98 6.67 -4.36
C VAL A 50 -9.14 6.90 -2.86
N LEU A 51 -10.23 7.57 -2.49
CA LEU A 51 -10.52 7.87 -1.09
C LEU A 51 -11.02 6.61 -0.36
N ASN A 52 -10.71 6.53 0.94
CA ASN A 52 -10.96 5.35 1.78
C ASN A 52 -12.43 4.88 1.86
N TRP A 53 -13.42 5.73 1.55
CA TRP A 53 -14.84 5.36 1.65
C TRP A 53 -15.29 4.32 0.61
N ASP A 54 -14.55 4.17 -0.49
CA ASP A 54 -14.88 3.23 -1.58
C ASP A 54 -14.17 1.87 -1.45
N ILE A 55 -13.49 1.62 -0.32
CA ILE A 55 -12.55 0.50 -0.17
C ILE A 55 -13.03 -0.45 0.93
N ASN A 56 -13.48 -1.64 0.54
CA ASN A 56 -13.81 -2.70 1.49
C ASN A 56 -12.56 -3.53 1.80
N PRO A 57 -12.09 -3.57 3.06
CA PRO A 57 -10.99 -4.44 3.44
C PRO A 57 -11.35 -5.89 3.14
N LEU A 58 -10.43 -6.62 2.48
CA LEU A 58 -10.55 -8.07 2.36
C LEU A 58 -10.36 -8.69 3.74
N THR A 59 -11.48 -8.97 4.42
CA THR A 59 -11.47 -9.63 5.73
C THR A 59 -10.89 -11.03 5.58
N GLY A 60 -9.78 -11.31 6.27
CA GLY A 60 -9.16 -12.64 6.30
C GLY A 60 -7.65 -12.68 6.05
N MET A 61 -7.06 -11.62 5.49
CA MET A 61 -5.61 -11.50 5.44
C MET A 61 -5.10 -10.91 6.75
N ARG A 62 -4.89 -11.75 7.76
CA ARG A 62 -4.02 -11.36 8.87
C ARG A 62 -2.66 -11.06 8.25
N ALA A 63 -2.28 -9.78 8.20
CA ALA A 63 -0.88 -9.43 8.02
C ALA A 63 -0.11 -10.28 9.04
N LYS A 64 0.75 -11.17 8.57
CA LYS A 64 1.72 -11.81 9.46
C LYS A 64 2.61 -10.67 9.93
N THR A 65 2.23 -10.05 11.04
CA THR A 65 3.12 -9.28 11.87
C THR A 65 4.18 -10.28 12.31
N THR A 66 5.30 -10.33 11.58
CA THR A 66 6.55 -10.85 12.14
C THR A 66 6.91 -9.88 13.25
N SER A 67 6.33 -10.11 14.43
CA SER A 67 6.85 -9.61 15.68
C SER A 67 8.23 -10.23 15.83
N THR A 68 9.25 -9.53 15.34
CA THR A 68 10.64 -9.76 15.73
C THR A 68 10.68 -9.52 17.23
N SER A 69 10.57 -10.60 18.01
CA SER A 69 10.78 -10.59 19.45
C SER A 69 12.22 -10.15 19.71
N ILE A 70 12.39 -8.90 20.15
CA ILE A 70 13.63 -8.45 20.77
C ILE A 70 13.80 -9.28 22.06
N PRO A 71 14.90 -10.01 22.27
CA PRO A 71 15.12 -10.71 23.52
C PRO A 71 15.36 -9.68 24.65
N PRO A 72 14.83 -9.90 25.87
CA PRO A 72 15.07 -9.00 26.97
C PRO A 72 16.51 -9.18 27.43
N HIS A 73 17.35 -8.17 27.18
CA HIS A 73 18.65 -8.10 27.83
C HIS A 73 18.42 -7.83 29.33
N HIS A 74 18.74 -8.83 30.14
CA HIS A 74 18.73 -8.78 31.60
C HIS A 74 19.47 -7.54 32.12
N GLN A 75 18.79 -6.74 32.96
CA GLN A 75 19.45 -5.84 33.89
C GLN A 75 20.03 -6.67 35.04
N THR A 76 21.35 -6.71 35.17
CA THR A 76 22.00 -7.21 36.38
C THR A 76 22.13 -6.05 37.36
N HIS A 77 21.26 -6.05 38.36
CA HIS A 77 21.44 -5.29 39.59
C HIS A 77 22.24 -6.19 40.54
N GLU A 78 23.49 -5.85 40.85
CA GLU A 78 24.18 -6.41 42.00
C GLU A 78 24.71 -5.27 42.87
N GLY A 79 24.03 -5.09 44.00
CA GLY A 79 24.48 -4.27 45.10
C GLY A 79 25.24 -5.11 46.13
N ASN A 80 26.37 -4.56 46.55
CA ASN A 80 26.88 -4.47 47.93
C ASN A 80 27.44 -5.71 48.69
N LYS A 81 28.77 -5.60 48.94
CA LYS A 81 29.57 -5.93 50.15
C LYS A 81 29.81 -7.40 50.54
N PRO A 82 30.92 -7.75 51.25
CA PRO A 82 31.46 -7.09 52.47
C PRO A 82 32.77 -6.30 52.32
#